data_AF-A0A7D3YPK9-F1
#
_entry.id   AF-A0A7D3YPK9-F1
#
_cell.length_a   1.000
_cell.length_b   1.000
_cell.length_c   1.000
_cell.angle_alpha   90.00
_cell.angle_beta   90.00
_cell.angle_gamma   90.00
#
_symmetry.space_group_name_H-M   'P 1'
#
loop_
_entity.id
_entity.type
_entity.pdbx_description
1 polymer ?
#
loop_
_entity_poly.entity_id
_entity_poly.type
_entity_poly.pdbx_seq_one_letter_code
_entity_poly.pdbx_strand_id
1 'polypeptide(L)'
;MYVTTDQNAGVGGVVVSKGNLTLNFARTDIQSGCARWARIQDALDDARVELYDQLADDALTDQTRAVMVELLTSDDDLRERWHDRDLFQLVTETPVSLARIQAAPQIAWQDDASHGADALVERGAVILDTNDSATDQLVTAARGDDPAVALPDAFDVATRAEEAGVWQGYSRLADSELSTRQGRYLLFARALADAIGVDRTIEWGEATPDAWTDGHSRIVVTDSAVTSSKWPVWTHDLFLVCCHEAAHDRSDKRRTAHGRRFESRFRELVEDPTVRAEYTGLVTAIADRGFETVFQERGVSLR
;
A
#
# COMPACT_ATOMS: atom_id res chain seq x y z
N MET A 1 35.24 -26.33 -3.89
CA MET A 1 34.79 -25.39 -4.94
C MET A 1 33.71 -24.53 -4.32
N TYR A 2 33.78 -23.21 -4.53
CA TYR A 2 32.85 -22.24 -3.94
C TYR A 2 31.74 -21.96 -4.94
N VAL A 3 30.50 -22.19 -4.55
CA VAL A 3 29.32 -21.76 -5.29
C VAL A 3 28.52 -20.90 -4.33
N THR A 4 28.44 -19.61 -4.63
CA THR A 4 27.50 -18.69 -4.00
C THR A 4 26.18 -18.84 -4.73
N THR A 5 25.13 -19.20 -4.01
CA THR A 5 23.77 -19.16 -4.56
C THR A 5 23.30 -17.73 -4.43
N ASP A 6 23.21 -17.00 -5.54
CA ASP A 6 22.61 -15.67 -5.55
C ASP A 6 21.12 -15.80 -5.23
N GLN A 7 20.72 -15.12 -4.15
CA GLN A 7 19.42 -14.52 -3.76
C GLN A 7 18.09 -14.97 -4.41
N ASN A 8 17.94 -16.17 -4.95
CA ASN A 8 16.70 -16.55 -5.63
C ASN A 8 15.59 -17.04 -4.69
N ALA A 9 15.87 -17.20 -3.40
CA ALA A 9 14.93 -17.81 -2.45
C ALA A 9 14.91 -17.17 -1.04
N GLY A 10 15.38 -15.92 -0.88
CA GLY A 10 15.46 -15.27 0.44
C GLY A 10 16.50 -15.84 1.41
N VAL A 11 17.22 -16.91 1.03
CA VAL A 11 18.27 -17.56 1.84
C VAL A 11 19.63 -17.44 1.14
N GLY A 12 20.64 -16.96 1.86
CA GLY A 12 22.01 -16.85 1.38
C GLY A 12 22.94 -17.89 2.01
N GLY A 13 23.83 -18.49 1.23
CA GLY A 13 24.74 -19.52 1.74
C GLY A 13 25.89 -19.87 0.80
N VAL A 14 26.78 -20.73 1.31
CA VAL A 14 27.94 -21.25 0.57
C VAL A 14 27.91 -22.77 0.59
N VAL A 15 27.96 -23.39 -0.58
CA VAL A 15 28.04 -24.85 -0.71
C VAL A 15 29.48 -25.29 -0.91
N VAL A 16 29.94 -26.22 -0.06
CA VAL A 16 31.28 -26.83 -0.16
C VAL A 16 31.16 -28.34 -0.34
N SER A 17 31.39 -28.82 -1.55
CA SER A 17 31.42 -30.27 -1.85
C SER A 17 32.82 -30.87 -1.64
N LYS A 18 32.88 -32.01 -0.93
CA LYS A 18 34.12 -32.80 -0.75
C LYS A 18 34.60 -33.51 -2.01
N GLY A 19 33.76 -33.67 -3.02
CA GLY A 19 34.19 -34.26 -4.29
C GLY A 19 33.79 -33.44 -5.49
N ASN A 20 34.38 -33.78 -6.63
CA ASN A 20 34.40 -32.91 -7.78
C ASN A 20 33.00 -32.74 -8.38
N LEU A 21 32.65 -31.49 -8.65
CA LEU A 21 31.53 -31.11 -9.49
C LEU A 21 31.98 -31.15 -10.94
N THR A 22 31.08 -31.56 -11.83
CA THR A 22 31.32 -31.47 -13.27
C THR A 22 31.11 -30.02 -13.67
N LEU A 23 32.11 -29.40 -14.32
CA LEU A 23 32.06 -28.00 -14.73
C LEU A 23 31.91 -27.87 -16.24
N ASN A 24 31.34 -26.76 -16.69
CA ASN A 24 31.37 -26.38 -18.09
C ASN A 24 32.83 -26.18 -18.58
N PHE A 25 33.02 -26.11 -19.90
CA PHE A 25 34.35 -25.95 -20.50
C PHE A 25 35.10 -24.69 -20.01
N ALA A 26 34.37 -23.61 -19.74
CA ALA A 26 34.93 -22.35 -19.23
C ALA A 26 35.32 -22.41 -17.75
N ARG A 27 34.91 -23.46 -17.02
CA ARG A 27 35.11 -23.64 -15.57
C ARG A 27 34.56 -22.51 -14.72
N THR A 28 33.56 -21.81 -15.23
CA THR A 28 32.87 -20.71 -14.56
C THR A 28 31.57 -21.14 -13.92
N ASP A 29 31.02 -22.29 -14.34
CA ASP A 29 29.73 -22.77 -13.86
C ASP A 29 29.67 -24.31 -13.88
N ILE A 30 28.72 -24.86 -13.13
CA ILE A 30 28.43 -26.29 -13.08
C ILE A 30 27.83 -26.72 -14.41
N GLN A 31 28.32 -27.84 -14.94
CA GLN A 31 27.78 -28.40 -16.16
C GLN A 31 26.36 -28.91 -15.92
N SER A 32 25.44 -28.54 -16.83
CA SER A 32 24.09 -29.12 -16.87
C SER A 32 24.14 -30.65 -16.88
N GLY A 33 23.26 -31.28 -16.09
CA GLY A 33 23.23 -32.73 -15.91
C GLY A 33 24.27 -33.30 -14.94
N CYS A 34 24.99 -32.47 -14.18
CA CYS A 34 25.87 -32.97 -13.11
C CYS A 34 25.04 -33.67 -12.00
N ALA A 35 25.05 -35.01 -11.99
CA ALA A 35 24.28 -35.81 -11.02
C ALA A 35 24.67 -35.57 -9.55
N ARG A 36 25.88 -35.08 -9.29
CA ARG A 36 26.27 -34.66 -7.93
C ARG A 36 25.61 -33.33 -7.55
N TRP A 37 25.56 -32.39 -8.49
CA TRP A 37 24.91 -31.11 -8.25
C TRP A 37 23.40 -31.27 -8.10
N ALA A 38 22.76 -32.10 -8.93
CA ALA A 38 21.34 -32.43 -8.79
C ALA A 38 21.01 -32.90 -7.36
N ARG A 39 21.73 -33.90 -6.85
CA ARG A 39 21.55 -34.37 -5.46
C ARG A 39 21.84 -33.31 -4.38
N ILE A 40 22.73 -32.36 -4.67
CA ILE A 40 22.99 -31.24 -3.76
C ILE A 40 21.81 -30.27 -3.80
N GLN A 41 21.25 -29.99 -4.96
CA GLN A 41 20.05 -29.15 -5.11
C GLN A 41 18.87 -29.78 -4.37
N ASP A 42 18.60 -31.08 -4.58
CA ASP A 42 17.55 -31.81 -3.86
C ASP A 42 17.71 -31.66 -2.32
N ALA A 43 18.94 -31.87 -1.81
CA ALA A 43 19.23 -31.72 -0.39
C ALA A 43 19.14 -30.27 0.11
N LEU A 44 19.38 -29.27 -0.75
CA LEU A 44 19.22 -27.87 -0.41
C LEU A 44 17.75 -27.45 -0.42
N ASP A 45 16.94 -27.99 -1.32
CA ASP A 45 15.50 -27.77 -1.36
C ASP A 45 14.85 -28.35 -0.10
N ASP A 46 15.21 -29.58 0.30
CA ASP A 46 14.78 -30.18 1.58
C ASP A 46 15.20 -29.33 2.78
N ALA A 47 16.48 -28.94 2.84
CA ALA A 47 17.00 -28.12 3.93
C ALA A 47 16.35 -26.72 3.98
N ARG A 48 15.94 -26.17 2.83
CA ARG A 48 15.21 -24.90 2.74
C ARG A 48 13.82 -25.03 3.35
N VAL A 49 13.08 -26.09 3.00
CA VAL A 49 11.77 -26.36 3.60
C VAL A 49 11.91 -26.50 5.11
N GLU A 50 12.89 -27.29 5.58
CA GLU A 50 13.16 -27.48 7.00
C GLU A 50 13.53 -26.17 7.71
N LEU A 51 14.31 -25.30 7.05
CA LEU A 51 14.63 -23.97 7.58
C LEU A 51 13.38 -23.11 7.71
N TYR A 52 12.53 -23.07 6.68
CA TYR A 52 11.30 -22.29 6.72
C TYR A 52 10.38 -22.72 7.86
N ASP A 53 10.24 -24.02 8.12
CA ASP A 53 9.43 -24.51 9.24
C ASP A 53 9.94 -24.07 10.62
N GLN A 54 11.23 -23.77 10.74
CA GLN A 54 11.84 -23.31 11.99
C GLN A 54 11.70 -21.80 12.20
N LEU A 55 11.46 -21.03 11.13
CA LEU A 55 11.25 -19.59 11.23
C LEU A 55 9.85 -19.31 11.76
N ALA A 56 9.73 -18.34 12.66
CA ALA A 56 8.44 -17.78 13.04
C ALA A 56 7.90 -16.90 11.90
N ASP A 57 6.58 -16.79 11.78
CA ASP A 57 5.92 -16.05 10.70
C ASP A 57 6.33 -14.56 10.68
N ASP A 58 6.52 -13.95 11.85
CA ASP A 58 6.98 -12.57 12.02
C ASP A 58 8.45 -12.33 11.62
N ALA A 59 9.23 -13.40 11.45
CA ALA A 59 10.60 -13.35 10.97
C ALA A 59 10.72 -13.52 9.46
N LEU A 60 9.63 -13.83 8.75
CA LEU A 60 9.64 -14.02 7.30
C LEU A 60 9.67 -12.68 6.58
N THR A 61 10.64 -12.51 5.68
CA THR A 61 10.68 -11.36 4.77
C THR A 61 9.70 -11.54 3.62
N ASP A 62 9.31 -10.46 2.95
CA ASP A 62 8.43 -10.51 1.75
C ASP A 62 8.96 -11.47 0.69
N GLN A 63 10.27 -11.43 0.46
CA GLN A 63 10.93 -12.33 -0.49
C GLN A 63 10.84 -13.80 -0.06
N THR A 64 10.94 -14.09 1.24
CA THR A 64 10.81 -15.46 1.76
C THR A 64 9.37 -15.95 1.64
N ARG A 65 8.40 -15.10 1.99
CA ARG A 65 6.96 -15.41 1.85
C ARG A 65 6.60 -15.70 0.40
N ALA A 66 7.06 -14.88 -0.55
CA ALA A 66 6.84 -15.11 -1.97
C ALA A 66 7.33 -16.50 -2.43
N VAL A 67 8.52 -16.91 -2.01
CA VAL A 67 9.07 -18.24 -2.37
C VAL A 67 8.26 -19.36 -1.72
N MET A 68 7.86 -19.19 -0.46
CA MET A 68 6.99 -20.15 0.21
C MET A 68 5.63 -20.28 -0.51
N VAL A 69 5.09 -19.18 -1.03
CA VAL A 69 3.83 -19.18 -1.79
C VAL A 69 4.00 -19.85 -3.17
N GLU A 70 5.10 -19.64 -3.87
CA GLU A 70 5.41 -20.35 -5.12
C GLU A 70 5.42 -21.88 -4.89
N LEU A 71 6.08 -22.32 -3.82
CA LEU A 71 6.12 -23.74 -3.45
C LEU A 71 4.74 -24.25 -3.00
N LEU A 72 4.02 -23.49 -2.18
CA LEU A 72 2.67 -23.81 -1.70
C LEU A 72 1.65 -23.92 -2.85
N THR A 73 1.79 -23.10 -3.89
CA THR A 73 0.88 -23.15 -5.04
C THR A 73 1.21 -24.32 -5.97
N SER A 74 2.47 -24.74 -6.04
CA SER A 74 2.92 -25.81 -6.95
C SER A 74 2.99 -27.21 -6.34
N ASP A 75 2.99 -27.35 -5.01
CA ASP A 75 3.14 -28.61 -4.28
C ASP A 75 2.03 -28.78 -3.22
N ASP A 76 1.23 -29.83 -3.36
CA ASP A 76 0.10 -30.13 -2.48
C ASP A 76 0.53 -30.46 -1.04
N ASP A 77 1.67 -31.14 -0.86
CA ASP A 77 2.18 -31.52 0.46
C ASP A 77 2.66 -30.28 1.22
N LEU A 78 3.34 -29.35 0.53
CA LEU A 78 3.74 -28.07 1.11
C LEU A 78 2.54 -27.16 1.36
N ARG A 79 1.51 -27.24 0.53
CA ARG A 79 0.24 -26.53 0.76
C ARG A 79 -0.45 -26.98 2.03
N GLU A 80 -0.53 -28.28 2.29
CA GLU A 80 -1.06 -28.81 3.53
C GLU A 80 -0.18 -28.41 4.73
N ARG A 81 1.15 -28.54 4.59
CA ARG A 81 2.12 -28.23 5.65
C ARG A 81 2.08 -26.78 6.13
N TRP A 82 1.92 -25.83 5.21
CA TRP A 82 1.94 -24.39 5.52
C TRP A 82 0.55 -23.75 5.47
N HIS A 83 -0.51 -24.54 5.44
CA HIS A 83 -1.90 -24.09 5.33
C HIS A 83 -2.28 -23.06 6.40
N ASP A 84 -1.83 -23.29 7.63
CA ASP A 84 -2.14 -22.45 8.80
C ASP A 84 -1.13 -21.30 9.03
N ARG A 85 -0.09 -21.18 8.20
CA ARG A 85 0.94 -20.13 8.37
C ARG A 85 0.47 -18.79 7.81
N ASP A 86 0.76 -17.71 8.51
CA ASP A 86 0.37 -16.35 8.13
C ASP A 86 1.30 -15.78 7.04
N LEU A 87 1.19 -16.32 5.83
CA LEU A 87 2.05 -15.98 4.69
C LEU A 87 1.55 -14.78 3.88
N PHE A 88 0.25 -14.46 3.96
CA PHE A 88 -0.40 -13.44 3.13
C PHE A 88 -0.74 -12.20 3.97
N GLN A 89 -1.13 -11.12 3.30
CA GLN A 89 -1.55 -9.88 3.97
C GLN A 89 -2.98 -9.49 3.61
N LEU A 90 -3.70 -9.02 4.62
CA LEU A 90 -4.90 -8.21 4.43
C LEU A 90 -4.50 -6.77 4.08
N VAL A 91 -5.43 -6.00 3.51
CA VAL A 91 -5.26 -4.56 3.20
C VAL A 91 -4.88 -3.69 4.39
N THR A 92 -5.07 -4.18 5.61
CA THR A 92 -4.65 -3.53 6.88
C THR A 92 -3.24 -3.94 7.31
N GLU A 93 -2.42 -4.51 6.39
CA GLU A 93 -1.11 -5.12 6.64
C GLU A 93 -1.15 -6.25 7.70
N THR A 94 -2.34 -6.75 8.00
CA THR A 94 -2.53 -7.81 9.00
C THR A 94 -2.21 -9.17 8.37
N PRO A 95 -1.28 -9.95 8.95
CA PRO A 95 -0.96 -11.28 8.43
C PRO A 95 -2.18 -12.21 8.45
N VAL A 96 -2.28 -13.08 7.45
CA VAL A 96 -3.38 -14.04 7.32
C VAL A 96 -2.91 -15.33 6.63
N SER A 97 -3.41 -16.47 7.11
CA SER A 97 -3.12 -17.79 6.54
C SER A 97 -4.07 -18.23 5.44
N LEU A 98 -3.64 -19.19 4.61
CA LEU A 98 -4.51 -19.78 3.58
C LEU A 98 -5.75 -20.42 4.20
N ALA A 99 -5.60 -21.08 5.36
CA ALA A 99 -6.70 -21.65 6.12
C ALA A 99 -7.79 -20.64 6.43
N ARG A 100 -7.40 -19.46 6.93
CA ARG A 100 -8.34 -18.39 7.27
C ARG A 100 -8.97 -17.77 6.02
N ILE A 101 -8.22 -17.64 4.94
CA ILE A 101 -8.75 -17.15 3.64
C ILE A 101 -9.82 -18.12 3.13
N GLN A 102 -9.53 -19.43 3.09
CA GLN A 102 -10.45 -20.44 2.57
C GLN A 102 -11.68 -20.68 3.46
N ALA A 103 -11.55 -20.46 4.77
CA ALA A 103 -12.67 -20.52 5.71
C ALA A 103 -13.62 -19.32 5.62
N ALA A 104 -13.21 -18.22 4.97
CA ALA A 104 -14.03 -17.05 4.82
C ALA A 104 -15.22 -17.33 3.87
N PRO A 105 -16.43 -16.82 4.18
CA PRO A 105 -17.60 -17.06 3.33
C PRO A 105 -17.44 -16.43 1.95
N GLN A 106 -16.81 -15.25 1.89
CA GLN A 106 -16.42 -14.55 0.68
C GLN A 106 -15.17 -13.73 0.99
N ILE A 107 -14.38 -13.44 -0.04
CA ILE A 107 -13.16 -12.64 0.06
C ILE A 107 -13.22 -11.45 -0.89
N ALA A 108 -12.32 -10.49 -0.72
CA ALA A 108 -12.04 -9.47 -1.72
C ALA A 108 -10.53 -9.27 -1.84
N TRP A 109 -10.12 -8.52 -2.86
CA TRP A 109 -8.72 -8.11 -3.06
C TRP A 109 -8.69 -6.67 -3.54
N GLN A 110 -7.73 -5.88 -3.08
CA GLN A 110 -7.53 -4.49 -3.48
C GLN A 110 -6.04 -4.14 -3.47
N ASP A 111 -5.66 -3.24 -4.38
CA ASP A 111 -4.31 -2.68 -4.46
C ASP A 111 -4.13 -1.48 -3.51
N ASP A 112 -5.19 -0.88 -2.97
CA ASP A 112 -5.07 0.34 -2.16
C ASP A 112 -5.83 0.24 -0.84
N ALA A 113 -5.21 0.74 0.22
CA ALA A 113 -5.83 0.89 1.52
C ALA A 113 -7.02 1.86 1.42
N SER A 114 -8.17 1.47 1.99
CA SER A 114 -9.34 2.33 2.06
C SER A 114 -10.04 2.16 3.40
N HIS A 115 -10.55 3.24 3.98
CA HIS A 115 -11.22 3.17 5.29
C HIS A 115 -12.40 2.17 5.31
N GLY A 116 -13.12 2.05 4.20
CA GLY A 116 -14.18 1.05 4.05
C GLY A 116 -13.64 -0.38 4.13
N ALA A 117 -12.49 -0.64 3.50
CA ALA A 117 -11.84 -1.95 3.57
C ALA A 117 -11.28 -2.23 4.97
N ASP A 118 -10.61 -1.26 5.59
CA ASP A 118 -10.09 -1.36 6.96
C ASP A 118 -11.21 -1.69 7.95
N ALA A 119 -12.30 -0.92 7.91
CA ALA A 119 -13.44 -1.11 8.79
C ALA A 119 -14.17 -2.45 8.54
N LEU A 120 -14.16 -2.97 7.32
CA LEU A 120 -14.66 -4.30 7.01
C LEU A 120 -13.73 -5.39 7.57
N VAL A 121 -12.41 -5.22 7.47
CA VAL A 121 -11.43 -6.15 8.06
C VAL A 121 -11.53 -6.17 9.58
N GLU A 122 -11.70 -5.02 10.24
CA GLU A 122 -11.96 -4.93 11.69
C GLU A 122 -13.24 -5.68 12.11
N ARG A 123 -14.18 -5.85 11.18
CA ARG A 123 -15.42 -6.62 11.37
C ARG A 123 -15.31 -8.08 10.93
N GLY A 124 -14.11 -8.52 10.58
CA GLY A 124 -13.79 -9.91 10.25
C GLY A 124 -13.87 -10.26 8.77
N ALA A 125 -14.04 -9.28 7.87
CA ALA A 125 -13.92 -9.55 6.44
C ALA A 125 -12.46 -9.90 6.07
N VAL A 126 -12.29 -10.74 5.06
CA VAL A 126 -10.99 -11.05 4.48
C VAL A 126 -10.87 -10.28 3.17
N ILE A 127 -10.03 -9.24 3.19
CA ILE A 127 -9.70 -8.41 2.03
C ILE A 127 -8.20 -8.46 1.85
N LEU A 128 -7.75 -9.13 0.78
CA LEU A 128 -6.34 -9.39 0.47
C LEU A 128 -5.67 -8.16 -0.14
N ASP A 129 -4.45 -7.85 0.29
CA ASP A 129 -3.63 -6.78 -0.28
C ASP A 129 -2.85 -7.29 -1.50
N THR A 130 -3.20 -6.83 -2.71
CA THR A 130 -2.49 -7.23 -3.93
C THR A 130 -1.23 -6.41 -4.23
N ASN A 131 -0.87 -5.42 -3.39
CA ASN A 131 0.49 -4.86 -3.40
C ASN A 131 1.52 -5.80 -2.76
N ASP A 132 1.09 -6.68 -1.85
CA ASP A 132 1.96 -7.67 -1.25
C ASP A 132 2.26 -8.80 -2.25
N SER A 133 3.54 -8.98 -2.57
CA SER A 133 3.96 -9.92 -3.62
C SER A 133 3.53 -11.38 -3.38
N ALA A 134 3.49 -11.83 -2.13
CA ALA A 134 3.07 -13.18 -1.79
C ALA A 134 1.55 -13.34 -1.99
N THR A 135 0.79 -12.32 -1.63
CA THR A 135 -0.67 -12.27 -1.79
C THR A 135 -1.09 -12.15 -3.25
N ASP A 136 -0.43 -11.32 -4.05
CA ASP A 136 -0.65 -11.23 -5.50
C ASP A 136 -0.39 -12.57 -6.22
N GLN A 137 0.66 -13.29 -5.83
CA GLN A 137 0.94 -14.62 -6.37
C GLN A 137 -0.17 -15.62 -6.07
N LEU A 138 -0.71 -15.64 -4.83
CA LEU A 138 -1.86 -16.49 -4.49
C LEU A 138 -3.08 -16.15 -5.34
N VAL A 139 -3.43 -14.86 -5.43
CA VAL A 139 -4.59 -14.39 -6.21
C VAL A 139 -4.42 -14.75 -7.69
N THR A 140 -3.21 -14.64 -8.22
CA THR A 140 -2.87 -15.05 -9.59
C THR A 140 -2.99 -16.56 -9.78
N ALA A 141 -2.48 -17.38 -8.85
CA ALA A 141 -2.56 -18.84 -8.91
C ALA A 141 -4.00 -19.37 -8.78
N ALA A 142 -4.88 -18.60 -8.15
CA ALA A 142 -6.30 -18.90 -8.02
C ALA A 142 -7.14 -18.42 -9.23
N ARG A 143 -6.56 -17.66 -10.17
CA ARG A 143 -7.23 -17.18 -11.39
C ARG A 143 -6.97 -18.15 -12.55
N GLY A 144 -8.02 -18.72 -13.12
CA GLY A 144 -7.93 -19.57 -14.32
C GLY A 144 -9.01 -20.64 -14.38
N ASP A 145 -9.03 -21.41 -15.48
CA ASP A 145 -9.99 -22.52 -15.67
C ASP A 145 -9.64 -23.77 -14.84
N ASP A 146 -8.38 -23.89 -14.39
CA ASP A 146 -7.86 -24.96 -13.53
C ASP A 146 -6.96 -24.34 -12.44
N PRO A 147 -7.54 -23.74 -11.39
CA PRO A 147 -6.79 -23.00 -10.39
C PRO A 147 -5.98 -23.94 -9.50
N ALA A 148 -4.71 -23.60 -9.27
CA ALA A 148 -3.83 -24.38 -8.40
C ALA A 148 -4.28 -24.34 -6.93
N VAL A 149 -4.99 -23.28 -6.54
CA VAL A 149 -5.57 -23.11 -5.20
C VAL A 149 -7.00 -22.62 -5.33
N ALA A 150 -7.93 -23.31 -4.67
CA ALA A 150 -9.33 -22.86 -4.59
C ALA A 150 -9.46 -21.73 -3.55
N LEU A 151 -10.08 -20.63 -3.96
CA LEU A 151 -10.44 -19.50 -3.08
C LEU A 151 -11.96 -19.29 -3.07
N PRO A 152 -12.52 -18.70 -1.99
CA PRO A 152 -13.95 -18.36 -1.94
C PRO A 152 -14.37 -17.33 -2.99
N ASP A 153 -15.69 -17.20 -3.18
CA ASP A 153 -16.27 -16.19 -4.08
C ASP A 153 -15.87 -14.77 -3.66
N ALA A 154 -15.70 -13.92 -4.66
CA ALA A 154 -15.34 -12.52 -4.47
C ALA A 154 -16.55 -11.65 -4.11
N PHE A 155 -16.34 -10.57 -3.36
CA PHE A 155 -17.30 -9.48 -3.16
C PHE A 155 -16.71 -8.12 -3.55
N ASP A 156 -17.59 -7.16 -3.87
CA ASP A 156 -17.20 -5.77 -4.10
C ASP A 156 -17.12 -5.00 -2.77
N VAL A 157 -15.93 -4.48 -2.46
CA VAL A 157 -15.64 -3.82 -1.18
C VAL A 157 -16.51 -2.59 -0.97
N ALA A 158 -16.68 -1.75 -2.00
CA ALA A 158 -17.45 -0.52 -1.91
C ALA A 158 -18.93 -0.81 -1.59
N THR A 159 -19.54 -1.74 -2.33
CA THR A 159 -20.92 -2.19 -2.11
C THR A 159 -21.10 -2.74 -0.70
N ARG A 160 -20.18 -3.63 -0.25
CA ARG A 160 -20.27 -4.23 1.09
C ARG A 160 -20.05 -3.22 2.22
N ALA A 161 -19.16 -2.25 2.03
CA ALA A 161 -18.95 -1.19 3.00
C ALA A 161 -20.20 -0.29 3.13
N GLU A 162 -20.89 -0.02 2.02
CA GLU A 162 -22.15 0.72 1.98
C GLU A 162 -23.27 -0.03 2.72
N GLU A 163 -23.46 -1.31 2.42
CA GLU A 163 -24.44 -2.16 3.11
C GLU A 163 -24.17 -2.26 4.62
N ALA A 164 -22.89 -2.31 5.01
CA ALA A 164 -22.47 -2.39 6.40
C ALA A 164 -22.46 -1.04 7.13
N GLY A 165 -22.83 0.06 6.45
CA GLY A 165 -22.87 1.40 7.02
C GLY A 165 -21.52 1.92 7.55
N VAL A 166 -20.41 1.30 7.12
CA VAL A 166 -19.04 1.80 7.34
C VAL A 166 -18.57 2.71 6.23
N TRP A 167 -19.22 2.63 5.08
CA TRP A 167 -19.04 3.60 4.04
C TRP A 167 -19.80 4.88 4.39
N GLN A 168 -19.10 5.84 4.99
CA GLN A 168 -19.56 7.20 5.03
C GLN A 168 -18.94 7.94 3.84
N GLY A 169 -19.60 7.90 2.68
CA GLY A 169 -19.22 8.78 1.59
C GLY A 169 -19.23 10.25 2.02
N TYR A 170 -18.43 11.12 1.39
CA TYR A 170 -18.36 12.59 1.53
C TYR A 170 -18.91 13.19 2.84
N SER A 171 -18.44 12.72 3.99
CA SER A 171 -18.81 13.20 5.32
C SER A 171 -17.81 14.27 5.77
N ARG A 172 -18.20 15.14 6.70
CA ARG A 172 -17.33 16.15 7.29
C ARG A 172 -17.16 15.84 8.76
N LEU A 173 -15.94 15.97 9.26
CA LEU A 173 -15.61 15.84 10.67
C LEU A 173 -15.44 17.24 11.27
N ALA A 174 -15.95 17.45 12.49
CA ALA A 174 -15.70 18.69 13.20
C ALA A 174 -14.24 18.76 13.67
N ASP A 175 -13.65 19.95 13.74
CA ASP A 175 -12.25 20.10 14.17
C ASP A 175 -11.99 19.50 15.57
N SER A 176 -13.01 19.52 16.44
CA SER A 176 -12.98 18.92 17.79
C SER A 176 -12.87 17.39 17.80
N GLU A 177 -13.22 16.74 16.69
CA GLU A 177 -13.20 15.30 16.52
C GLU A 177 -11.88 14.81 15.91
N LEU A 178 -11.01 15.74 15.49
CA LEU A 178 -9.76 15.40 14.81
C LEU A 178 -8.71 14.89 15.79
N SER A 179 -7.99 13.87 15.36
CA SER A 179 -6.73 13.48 16.00
C SER A 179 -5.70 14.63 15.89
N THR A 180 -4.69 14.63 16.76
CA THR A 180 -3.59 15.61 16.69
C THR A 180 -2.89 15.60 15.32
N ARG A 181 -2.82 14.44 14.66
CA ARG A 181 -2.25 14.29 13.32
C ARG A 181 -3.11 14.98 12.26
N GLN A 182 -4.41 14.65 12.20
CA GLN A 182 -5.36 15.27 11.27
C GLN A 182 -5.43 16.78 11.51
N GLY A 183 -5.45 17.22 12.78
CA GLY A 183 -5.41 18.63 13.14
C GLY A 183 -4.17 19.34 12.59
N ARG A 184 -2.99 18.73 12.68
CA ARG A 184 -1.76 19.29 12.09
C ARG A 184 -1.83 19.40 10.57
N TYR A 185 -2.37 18.39 9.88
CA TYR A 185 -2.55 18.41 8.43
C TYR A 185 -3.56 19.46 8.00
N LEU A 186 -4.68 19.58 8.72
CA LEU A 186 -5.70 20.58 8.48
C LEU A 186 -5.16 22.00 8.68
N LEU A 187 -4.38 22.24 9.74
CA LEU A 187 -3.73 23.54 9.96
C LEU A 187 -2.75 23.89 8.85
N PHE A 188 -1.96 22.91 8.37
CA PHE A 188 -1.11 23.11 7.21
C PHE A 188 -1.92 23.42 5.96
N ALA A 189 -2.96 22.64 5.67
CA ALA A 189 -3.81 22.84 4.49
C ALA A 189 -4.50 24.21 4.51
N ARG A 190 -4.93 24.69 5.68
CA ARG A 190 -5.46 26.06 5.87
C ARG A 190 -4.38 27.13 5.61
N ALA A 191 -3.19 26.97 6.18
CA ALA A 191 -2.08 27.91 5.98
C ALA A 191 -1.61 27.93 4.52
N LEU A 192 -1.62 26.76 3.87
CA LEU A 192 -1.30 26.59 2.47
C LEU A 192 -2.34 27.29 1.60
N ALA A 193 -3.63 27.01 1.78
CA ALA A 193 -4.70 27.62 0.98
C ALA A 193 -4.64 29.15 1.02
N ASP A 194 -4.40 29.72 2.21
CA ASP A 194 -4.13 31.16 2.37
C ASP A 194 -2.90 31.62 1.57
N ALA A 195 -1.77 30.91 1.71
CA ALA A 195 -0.52 31.26 1.01
C ALA A 195 -0.65 31.24 -0.52
N ILE A 196 -1.37 30.26 -1.09
CA ILE A 196 -1.52 30.11 -2.54
C ILE A 196 -2.77 30.80 -3.10
N GLY A 197 -3.49 31.57 -2.27
CA GLY A 197 -4.64 32.37 -2.72
C GLY A 197 -5.91 31.56 -3.02
N VAL A 198 -6.08 30.39 -2.41
CA VAL A 198 -7.30 29.58 -2.52
C VAL A 198 -8.36 30.11 -1.54
N ASP A 199 -9.32 30.87 -2.07
CA ASP A 199 -10.44 31.44 -1.33
C ASP A 199 -11.56 30.42 -1.07
N ARG A 200 -11.24 29.37 -0.29
CA ARG A 200 -12.19 28.34 0.15
C ARG A 200 -11.93 27.93 1.58
N THR A 201 -12.99 27.54 2.28
CA THR A 201 -12.86 26.98 3.63
C THR A 201 -12.26 25.58 3.52
N ILE A 202 -11.13 25.34 4.20
CA ILE A 202 -10.52 24.02 4.28
C ILE A 202 -11.05 23.30 5.53
N GLU A 203 -11.72 22.18 5.30
CA GLU A 203 -12.32 21.30 6.30
C GLU A 203 -11.68 19.90 6.20
N TRP A 204 -11.90 19.08 7.22
CA TRP A 204 -11.51 17.66 7.20
C TRP A 204 -12.76 16.79 7.10
N GLY A 205 -12.64 15.63 6.46
CA GLY A 205 -13.76 14.73 6.28
C GLY A 205 -13.38 13.35 5.79
N GLU A 206 -14.38 12.57 5.45
CA GLU A 206 -14.22 11.18 5.02
C GLU A 206 -14.74 11.04 3.59
N ALA A 207 -13.93 10.44 2.72
CA ALA A 207 -14.31 10.01 1.38
C ALA A 207 -13.24 9.04 0.83
N THR A 208 -13.56 8.33 -0.26
CA THR A 208 -12.60 7.53 -1.02
C THR A 208 -11.52 8.36 -1.73
N PRO A 209 -11.85 9.52 -2.33
CA PRO A 209 -10.83 10.38 -2.91
C PRO A 209 -10.04 11.13 -1.82
N ASP A 210 -8.82 11.54 -2.17
CA ASP A 210 -7.91 12.36 -1.36
C ASP A 210 -8.56 13.62 -0.78
N ALA A 211 -9.47 14.20 -1.55
CA ALA A 211 -10.29 15.31 -1.10
C ALA A 211 -11.56 15.39 -1.91
N TRP A 212 -12.44 16.30 -1.51
CA TRP A 212 -13.61 16.66 -2.28
C TRP A 212 -14.02 18.10 -2.06
N THR A 213 -14.70 18.67 -3.06
CA THR A 213 -15.13 20.07 -3.03
C THR A 213 -16.58 20.23 -3.50
N ASP A 214 -17.24 21.28 -3.00
CA ASP A 214 -18.48 21.76 -3.62
C ASP A 214 -18.21 22.64 -4.86
N GLY A 215 -16.93 22.86 -5.18
CA GLY A 215 -16.44 23.65 -6.30
C GLY A 215 -16.51 25.16 -6.08
N HIS A 216 -16.94 25.61 -4.90
CA HIS A 216 -17.26 27.02 -4.66
C HIS A 216 -16.75 27.54 -3.33
N SER A 217 -17.20 26.93 -2.21
CA SER A 217 -17.04 27.50 -0.87
C SER A 217 -16.10 26.70 0.04
N ARG A 218 -15.86 25.42 -0.28
CA ARG A 218 -15.08 24.55 0.60
C ARG A 218 -14.24 23.53 -0.14
N ILE A 219 -13.17 23.09 0.49
CA ILE A 219 -12.39 21.89 0.14
C ILE A 219 -12.33 21.04 1.41
N VAL A 220 -12.64 19.76 1.28
CA VAL A 220 -12.62 18.81 2.38
C VAL A 220 -11.52 17.80 2.10
N VAL A 221 -10.47 17.84 2.91
CA VAL A 221 -9.33 16.93 2.81
C VAL A 221 -9.62 15.66 3.60
N THR A 222 -9.20 14.50 3.09
CA THR A 222 -9.36 13.20 3.75
C THR A 222 -8.01 12.61 4.15
N ASP A 223 -8.01 11.52 4.90
CA ASP A 223 -6.78 10.83 5.29
C ASP A 223 -6.00 10.27 4.09
N SER A 224 -6.65 9.97 2.95
CA SER A 224 -5.94 9.45 1.76
C SER A 224 -5.13 10.52 1.02
N ALA A 225 -5.34 11.81 1.30
CA ALA A 225 -4.50 12.90 0.80
C ALA A 225 -3.04 12.85 1.30
N VAL A 226 -2.71 12.01 2.28
CA VAL A 226 -1.38 11.94 2.85
C VAL A 226 -0.80 10.54 2.68
N THR A 227 0.14 10.39 1.76
CA THR A 227 0.72 9.09 1.39
C THR A 227 1.88 8.66 2.31
N SER A 228 2.40 9.58 3.14
CA SER A 228 3.55 9.32 4.00
C SER A 228 3.54 10.17 5.27
N SER A 229 4.05 9.63 6.37
CA SER A 229 4.28 10.41 7.60
C SER A 229 5.48 11.37 7.52
N LYS A 230 6.33 11.24 6.49
CA LYS A 230 7.51 12.09 6.27
C LYS A 230 7.07 13.51 5.87
N TRP A 231 7.47 14.50 6.65
CA TRP A 231 6.94 15.84 6.50
C TRP A 231 7.12 16.53 5.14
N PRO A 232 8.25 16.38 4.42
CA PRO A 232 8.36 16.98 3.10
C PRO A 232 7.43 16.33 2.07
N VAL A 233 7.06 15.06 2.29
CA VAL A 233 6.18 14.30 1.40
C VAL A 233 4.73 14.74 1.63
N TRP A 234 4.21 14.65 2.85
CA TRP A 234 2.81 15.01 3.08
C TRP A 234 2.50 16.49 2.86
N THR A 235 3.46 17.41 3.05
CA THR A 235 3.26 18.81 2.68
C THR A 235 3.09 18.98 1.18
N HIS A 236 3.80 18.16 0.39
CA HIS A 236 3.68 18.15 -1.06
C HIS A 236 2.39 17.51 -1.52
N ASP A 237 1.97 16.41 -0.88
CA ASP A 237 0.69 15.75 -1.18
C ASP A 237 -0.47 16.73 -0.95
N LEU A 238 -0.50 17.41 0.21
CA LEU A 238 -1.50 18.44 0.50
C LEU A 238 -1.43 19.63 -0.45
N PHE A 239 -0.25 19.98 -0.97
CA PHE A 239 -0.12 20.98 -2.03
C PHE A 239 -0.82 20.56 -3.32
N LEU A 240 -0.56 19.35 -3.79
CA LEU A 240 -1.19 18.83 -5.00
C LEU A 240 -2.70 18.68 -4.83
N VAL A 241 -3.15 18.18 -3.69
CA VAL A 241 -4.58 18.02 -3.36
C VAL A 241 -5.29 19.37 -3.31
N CYS A 242 -4.76 20.37 -2.60
CA CYS A 242 -5.36 21.70 -2.58
C CYS A 242 -5.44 22.34 -3.98
N CYS A 243 -4.41 22.20 -4.81
CA CYS A 243 -4.42 22.67 -6.19
C CYS A 243 -5.43 21.91 -7.07
N HIS A 244 -5.54 20.60 -6.89
CA HIS A 244 -6.52 19.76 -7.59
C HIS A 244 -7.94 20.23 -7.29
N GLU A 245 -8.25 20.39 -6.00
CA GLU A 245 -9.58 20.76 -5.55
C GLU A 245 -9.93 22.21 -5.91
N ALA A 246 -8.96 23.13 -5.83
CA ALA A 246 -9.12 24.50 -6.31
C ALA A 246 -9.41 24.59 -7.81
N ALA A 247 -8.90 23.63 -8.61
CA ALA A 247 -9.17 23.56 -10.04
C ALA A 247 -10.59 23.12 -10.39
N HIS A 248 -11.37 22.57 -9.45
CA HIS A 248 -12.81 22.33 -9.66
C HIS A 248 -13.61 23.63 -9.56
N ASP A 249 -14.53 23.88 -10.50
CA ASP A 249 -15.54 24.97 -10.49
C ASP A 249 -16.95 24.47 -10.18
N ARG A 250 -17.07 23.21 -9.75
CA ARG A 250 -18.35 22.53 -9.46
C ARG A 250 -18.10 21.38 -8.53
N SER A 251 -19.16 20.87 -7.91
CA SER A 251 -19.05 19.70 -7.06
C SER A 251 -18.58 18.46 -7.84
N ASP A 252 -17.63 17.76 -7.26
CA ASP A 252 -16.99 16.54 -7.78
C ASP A 252 -17.67 15.24 -7.29
N LYS A 253 -18.55 15.33 -6.30
CA LYS A 253 -19.25 14.20 -5.65
C LYS A 253 -19.99 13.21 -6.56
N ARG A 254 -20.14 13.53 -7.86
CA ARG A 254 -20.91 12.74 -8.85
C ARG A 254 -20.16 12.47 -10.15
N ARG A 255 -18.89 12.86 -10.29
CA ARG A 255 -18.10 12.63 -11.53
C ARG A 255 -16.64 12.34 -11.22
N THR A 256 -16.19 11.16 -11.67
CA THR A 256 -14.79 10.71 -11.64
C THR A 256 -14.00 11.10 -12.89
N ALA A 257 -14.64 11.69 -13.92
CA ALA A 257 -14.01 11.99 -15.20
C ALA A 257 -13.73 13.50 -15.37
N HIS A 258 -12.45 13.83 -15.50
CA HIS A 258 -11.96 15.19 -15.69
C HIS A 258 -11.92 15.54 -17.18
N GLY A 259 -12.22 16.79 -17.52
CA GLY A 259 -12.14 17.29 -18.90
C GLY A 259 -10.91 18.17 -19.10
N ARG A 260 -10.51 18.42 -20.36
CA ARG A 260 -9.34 19.25 -20.71
C ARG A 260 -9.28 20.63 -20.01
N ARG A 261 -10.44 21.23 -19.70
CA ARG A 261 -10.52 22.50 -18.96
C ARG A 261 -10.13 22.38 -17.49
N PHE A 262 -10.42 21.24 -16.85
CA PHE A 262 -9.93 20.94 -15.51
C PHE A 262 -8.41 20.76 -15.54
N GLU A 263 -7.91 19.92 -16.46
CA GLU A 263 -6.47 19.64 -16.58
C GLU A 263 -5.65 20.90 -16.85
N SER A 264 -6.16 21.82 -17.67
CA SER A 264 -5.50 23.12 -17.91
C SER A 264 -5.40 23.94 -16.62
N ARG A 265 -6.51 24.10 -15.88
CA ARG A 265 -6.55 24.89 -14.63
C ARG A 265 -5.67 24.28 -13.54
N PHE A 266 -5.71 22.96 -13.39
CA PHE A 266 -4.86 22.26 -12.43
C PHE A 266 -3.39 22.46 -12.77
N ARG A 267 -3.01 22.28 -14.05
CA ARG A 267 -1.63 22.51 -14.50
C ARG A 267 -1.22 23.97 -14.31
N GLU A 268 -2.08 24.92 -14.67
CA GLU A 268 -1.84 26.35 -14.48
C GLU A 268 -1.56 26.66 -13.00
N LEU A 269 -2.35 26.13 -12.06
CA LEU A 269 -2.12 26.33 -10.62
C LEU A 269 -0.81 25.70 -10.13
N VAL A 270 -0.53 24.45 -10.50
CA VAL A 270 0.65 23.72 -10.00
C VAL A 270 1.95 24.26 -10.61
N GLU A 271 1.91 24.71 -11.86
CA GLU A 271 3.07 25.25 -12.57
C GLU A 271 3.25 26.76 -12.39
N ASP A 272 2.27 27.47 -11.83
CA ASP A 272 2.37 28.91 -11.56
C ASP A 272 3.59 29.21 -10.65
N PRO A 273 4.56 30.03 -11.13
CA PRO A 273 5.75 30.35 -10.36
C PRO A 273 5.47 31.03 -9.02
N THR A 274 4.42 31.84 -8.92
CA THR A 274 4.00 32.49 -7.69
C THR A 274 3.44 31.46 -6.71
N VAL A 275 2.55 30.57 -7.15
CA VAL A 275 2.01 29.49 -6.31
C VAL A 275 3.12 28.59 -5.77
N ARG A 276 4.08 28.22 -6.63
CA ARG A 276 5.24 27.41 -6.24
C ARG A 276 6.16 28.13 -5.26
N ALA A 277 6.36 29.44 -5.44
CA ALA A 277 7.16 30.25 -4.53
C ALA A 277 6.51 30.35 -3.15
N GLU A 278 5.19 30.55 -3.08
CA GLU A 278 4.43 30.60 -1.83
C GLU A 278 4.44 29.26 -1.09
N TYR A 279 4.22 28.15 -1.79
CA TYR A 279 4.36 26.81 -1.22
C TYR A 279 5.78 26.58 -0.66
N THR A 280 6.81 26.88 -1.45
CA THR A 280 8.20 26.72 -1.04
C THR A 280 8.54 27.62 0.16
N GLY A 281 8.04 28.86 0.18
CA GLY A 281 8.20 29.80 1.28
C GLY A 281 7.57 29.29 2.57
N LEU A 282 6.37 28.72 2.50
CA LEU A 282 5.70 28.10 3.65
C LEU A 282 6.49 26.90 4.19
N VAL A 283 6.91 25.98 3.33
CA VAL A 283 7.71 24.81 3.69
C VAL A 283 9.06 25.22 4.31
N THR A 284 9.71 26.23 3.75
CA THR A 284 10.98 26.77 4.28
C THR A 284 10.78 27.39 5.66
N ALA A 285 9.73 28.21 5.83
CA ALA A 285 9.42 28.81 7.12
C ALA A 285 9.14 27.76 8.21
N ILE A 286 8.51 26.65 7.85
CA ILE A 286 8.25 25.51 8.74
C ILE A 286 9.54 24.77 9.08
N ALA A 287 10.43 24.57 8.10
CA ALA A 287 11.73 23.95 8.34
C ALA A 287 12.58 24.78 9.32
N ASP A 288 12.54 26.11 9.19
CA ASP A 288 13.35 27.02 9.99
C ASP A 288 12.79 27.25 11.40
N ARG A 289 11.46 27.32 11.55
CA ARG A 289 10.79 27.84 12.77
C ARG A 289 9.81 26.88 13.42
N GLY A 290 9.55 25.74 12.78
CA GLY A 290 8.60 24.73 13.23
C GLY A 290 7.14 25.05 12.90
N PHE A 291 6.31 24.01 12.90
CA PHE A 291 4.89 24.08 12.53
C PHE A 291 4.08 25.02 13.43
N GLU A 292 4.22 24.89 14.75
CA GLU A 292 3.43 25.63 15.72
C GLU A 292 3.60 27.16 15.57
N THR A 293 4.85 27.63 15.50
CA THR A 293 5.18 29.05 15.31
C THR A 293 4.57 29.60 14.02
N VAL A 294 4.75 28.89 12.89
CA VAL A 294 4.25 29.34 11.59
C VAL A 294 2.72 29.38 11.55
N PHE A 295 2.06 28.40 12.17
CA PHE A 295 0.60 28.35 12.25
C PHE A 295 0.03 29.50 13.07
N GLN A 296 0.66 29.82 14.22
CA GLN A 296 0.26 30.96 15.06
C GLN A 296 0.42 32.29 14.32
N GLU A 297 1.55 32.51 13.63
CA GLU A 297 1.80 33.73 12.86
C GLU A 297 0.81 33.93 11.71
N ARG A 298 0.38 32.84 11.07
CA ARG A 298 -0.66 32.84 10.04
C ARG A 298 -2.08 32.85 10.60
N GLY A 299 -2.24 32.81 11.92
CA GLY A 299 -3.55 32.84 12.57
C GLY A 299 -4.45 31.64 12.26
N VAL A 300 -3.88 30.49 11.85
CA VAL A 300 -4.65 29.28 11.61
C VAL A 300 -4.83 28.51 12.93
N SER A 301 -6.07 28.11 13.21
CA SER A 301 -6.44 27.36 14.41
C SER A 301 -7.50 26.32 14.10
N LEU A 302 -7.62 25.33 14.98
CA LEU A 302 -8.76 24.42 15.03
C LEU A 302 -9.92 25.13 15.76
N ARG A 303 -11.16 24.96 15.30
CA ARG A 303 -12.35 25.69 15.78
C ARG A 303 -13.36 24.82 16.50
#